data_AF-A0A5Y4CGK6-F1
#
_entry.id   AF-A0A5Y4CGK6-F1
#
_cell.length_a   1.000
_cell.length_b   1.000
_cell.length_c   1.000
_cell.angle_alpha   90.00
_cell.angle_beta   90.00
_cell.angle_gamma   90.00
#
_symmetry.space_group_name_H-M   'P 1'
#
loop_
_entity.id
_entity.type
_entity.pdbx_description
1 polymer ?
#
loop_
_entity_poly.entity_id
_entity_poly.type
_entity_poly.pdbx_seq_one_letter_code
_entity_poly.pdbx_strand_id
1 'polypeptide(L)'
;YSRVDNFYIKSFAPDDLAAYGQIFRMIDPLVMVSSVFSTVAYARFCRINLQEKYAFSKVFQFLLCIVAYGVFSSFVYFFIMKYLGAYIVIPNVNNSYLIVVFLIVAFVKCINGGTTAIIQSQGYYKIGLYISYVCIIISIPVMYFLVKMHGVKGAAMTILIVESISFILLLCGFFVIKKMPPKKFFDIYTRDH
;
A
#
# COMPACT_ATOMS: atom_id res chain seq x y z
N TYR A 1 5.63 -5.70 6.87
CA TYR A 1 4.74 -5.11 7.88
C TYR A 1 4.89 -5.93 9.15
N SER A 2 5.71 -5.46 10.09
CA SER A 2 5.87 -6.15 11.38
C SER A 2 4.67 -5.78 12.26
N ARG A 3 4.13 -6.73 13.03
CA ARG A 3 2.97 -6.58 13.95
C ARG A 3 3.30 -5.72 15.18
N VAL A 4 4.11 -4.69 14.98
CA VAL A 4 4.56 -3.73 15.99
C VAL A 4 3.37 -2.91 16.50
N ASP A 5 2.38 -2.66 15.64
CA ASP A 5 1.06 -2.12 16.01
C ASP A 5 0.42 -2.92 17.15
N ASN A 6 0.34 -4.25 17.03
CA ASN A 6 -0.25 -5.11 18.07
C ASN A 6 0.51 -5.05 19.40
N PHE A 7 1.84 -4.89 19.36
CA PHE A 7 2.65 -4.77 20.57
C PHE A 7 2.32 -3.49 21.35
N TYR A 8 2.23 -2.36 20.64
CA TYR A 8 1.86 -1.09 21.24
C TYR A 8 0.40 -1.06 21.71
N ILE A 9 -0.53 -1.59 20.90
CA ILE A 9 -1.93 -1.67 21.28
C ILE A 9 -2.10 -2.55 22.53
N LYS A 10 -1.45 -3.72 22.59
CA LYS A 10 -1.49 -4.57 23.80
C LYS A 10 -1.04 -3.83 25.05
N SER A 11 -0.07 -2.92 24.92
CA SER A 11 0.52 -2.19 26.05
C SER A 11 -0.34 -1.02 26.51
N PHE A 12 -1.07 -0.35 25.61
CA PHE A 12 -1.78 0.90 25.90
C PHE A 12 -3.31 0.83 25.78
N ALA A 13 -3.84 -0.15 25.03
CA ALA A 13 -5.28 -0.35 24.79
C ALA A 13 -5.62 -1.84 24.55
N PRO A 14 -5.39 -2.73 25.54
CA PRO A 14 -5.51 -4.18 25.37
C PRO A 14 -6.93 -4.66 25.02
N ASP A 15 -7.96 -4.01 25.56
CA ASP A 15 -9.36 -4.43 25.40
C ASP A 15 -9.85 -4.31 23.95
N ASP A 16 -9.30 -3.36 23.21
CA ASP A 16 -9.66 -3.08 21.82
C ASP A 16 -8.82 -3.90 20.80
N LEU A 17 -7.79 -4.61 21.27
CA LEU A 17 -6.83 -5.32 20.41
C LEU A 17 -7.50 -6.41 19.55
N ALA A 18 -8.45 -7.15 20.13
CA ALA A 18 -9.14 -8.22 19.43
C ALA A 18 -10.01 -7.68 18.28
N ALA A 19 -10.80 -6.63 18.55
CA ALA A 19 -11.62 -5.97 17.55
C ALA A 19 -10.76 -5.36 16.43
N TYR A 20 -9.67 -4.69 16.79
CA TYR A 20 -8.69 -4.17 15.84
C TYR A 20 -8.13 -5.26 14.91
N GLY A 21 -7.62 -6.34 15.50
CA GLY A 21 -7.00 -7.44 14.76
C GLY A 21 -7.98 -8.16 13.84
N GLN A 22 -9.24 -8.29 14.28
CA GLN A 22 -10.30 -8.89 13.48
C GLN A 22 -10.65 -8.04 12.25
N ILE A 23 -10.92 -6.74 12.44
CA ILE A 23 -11.25 -5.84 11.33
C ILE A 23 -10.08 -5.78 10.34
N PHE A 24 -8.85 -5.69 10.85
CA PHE A 24 -7.66 -5.73 9.99
C PHE A 24 -7.63 -6.99 9.12
N ARG A 25 -7.85 -8.18 9.71
CA ARG A 25 -7.86 -9.45 8.98
C ARG A 25 -9.00 -9.58 7.97
N MET A 26 -10.12 -8.90 8.19
CA MET A 26 -11.21 -8.86 7.21
C MET A 26 -10.85 -8.01 6.00
N ILE A 27 -10.03 -6.97 6.16
CA ILE A 27 -9.67 -6.04 5.08
C ILE A 27 -8.38 -6.48 4.35
N ASP A 28 -7.48 -7.20 5.03
CA ASP A 28 -6.20 -7.68 4.48
C ASP A 28 -6.31 -8.43 3.12
N PRO A 29 -7.33 -9.29 2.87
CA PRO A 29 -7.50 -9.96 1.58
C PRO A 29 -7.61 -9.01 0.39
N LEU A 30 -8.13 -7.79 0.56
CA LEU A 30 -8.20 -6.78 -0.49
C LEU A 30 -6.79 -6.40 -0.97
N VAL A 31 -5.87 -6.20 -0.04
CA VAL A 31 -4.46 -5.90 -0.35
C VAL A 31 -3.75 -7.11 -0.95
N MET A 32 -4.07 -8.32 -0.49
CA MET A 32 -3.51 -9.56 -1.05
C MET A 32 -3.88 -9.75 -2.53
N VAL A 33 -5.15 -9.54 -2.89
CA VAL A 33 -5.57 -9.63 -4.30
C VAL A 33 -4.89 -8.55 -5.15
N SER A 34 -4.71 -7.34 -4.62
CA SER A 34 -3.94 -6.29 -5.28
C SER A 34 -2.48 -6.67 -5.55
N SER A 35 -1.86 -7.50 -4.70
CA SER A 35 -0.49 -7.97 -4.91
C SER A 35 -0.34 -8.83 -6.19
N VAL A 36 -1.40 -9.55 -6.59
CA VAL A 36 -1.41 -10.32 -7.85
C VAL A 36 -1.27 -9.40 -9.06
N PHE A 37 -2.01 -8.28 -9.06
CA PHE A 37 -1.86 -7.25 -10.11
C PHE A 37 -0.45 -6.67 -10.15
N SER A 38 0.17 -6.49 -8.98
CA SER A 38 1.55 -5.99 -8.86
C SER A 38 2.55 -6.96 -9.48
N THR A 39 2.39 -8.28 -9.27
CA THR A 39 3.22 -9.32 -9.92
C THR A 39 3.08 -9.31 -11.44
N VAL A 40 1.85 -9.17 -11.96
CA VAL A 40 1.61 -9.07 -13.40
C VAL A 40 2.22 -7.78 -13.98
N ALA A 41 2.11 -6.66 -13.26
CA ALA A 41 2.75 -5.41 -13.65
C ALA A 41 4.27 -5.56 -13.72
N TYR A 42 4.88 -6.19 -12.72
CA TYR A 42 6.32 -6.41 -12.71
C TYR A 42 6.78 -7.13 -13.99
N ALA A 43 6.13 -8.25 -14.35
CA ALA A 43 6.44 -8.99 -15.58
C ALA A 43 6.22 -8.17 -16.86
N ARG A 44 5.15 -7.38 -16.92
CA ARG A 44 4.79 -6.58 -18.10
C ARG A 44 5.70 -5.37 -18.29
N PHE A 45 6.00 -4.64 -17.22
CA PHE A 45 6.79 -3.41 -17.27
C PHE A 45 8.30 -3.66 -17.30
N CYS A 46 8.80 -4.86 -16.96
CA CYS A 46 10.20 -5.24 -17.23
C CYS A 46 10.56 -5.17 -18.71
N ARG A 47 9.59 -5.37 -19.61
CA ARG A 47 9.80 -5.35 -21.08
C ARG A 47 9.58 -3.96 -21.70
N ILE A 48 9.16 -2.97 -20.92
CA ILE A 48 8.82 -1.64 -21.40
C ILE A 48 9.80 -0.65 -20.78
N ASN A 49 10.44 0.17 -21.62
CA ASN A 49 11.25 1.27 -21.16
C ASN A 49 10.35 2.44 -20.72
N LEU A 50 10.31 2.75 -19.42
CA LEU A 50 9.49 3.85 -18.86
C LEU A 50 9.88 5.25 -19.39
N GLN A 51 11.06 5.38 -20.00
CA GLN A 51 11.61 6.64 -20.49
C GLN A 51 11.08 6.97 -21.90
N GLU A 52 10.38 6.03 -22.55
CA GLU A 52 9.72 6.26 -23.83
C GLU A 52 8.41 7.04 -23.68
N LYS A 53 8.13 7.90 -24.68
CA LYS A 53 6.95 8.79 -24.69
C LYS A 53 5.61 8.04 -24.57
N TYR A 54 5.53 6.83 -25.14
CA TYR A 54 4.31 6.00 -25.14
C TYR A 54 4.16 5.10 -23.90
N ALA A 55 5.22 4.90 -23.11
CA ALA A 55 5.17 4.05 -21.92
C ALA A 55 4.23 4.61 -20.84
N PHE A 56 4.09 5.94 -20.77
CA PHE A 56 3.22 6.60 -19.81
C PHE A 56 1.74 6.22 -19.98
N SER A 57 1.26 6.06 -21.21
CA SER A 57 -0.13 5.65 -21.46
C SER A 57 -0.42 4.26 -20.88
N LYS A 58 0.51 3.31 -21.04
CA LYS A 58 0.39 1.95 -20.48
C LYS A 58 0.44 1.95 -18.95
N VAL A 59 1.31 2.76 -18.36
CA VAL A 59 1.36 2.94 -16.90
C VAL A 59 0.07 3.57 -16.38
N PHE A 60 -0.43 4.60 -17.04
CA PHE A 60 -1.66 5.28 -16.65
C PHE A 60 -2.88 4.34 -16.70
N GLN A 61 -3.00 3.53 -17.76
CA GLN A 61 -4.05 2.50 -17.85
C GLN A 61 -3.97 1.48 -16.70
N PHE A 62 -2.76 1.07 -16.33
CA PHE A 62 -2.57 0.14 -15.21
C PHE A 62 -2.93 0.78 -13.86
N LEU A 63 -2.49 2.03 -13.62
CA LEU A 63 -2.85 2.76 -12.40
C LEU A 63 -4.36 3.00 -12.32
N LEU A 64 -5.02 3.32 -13.43
CA LEU A 64 -6.48 3.45 -13.48
C LEU A 64 -7.16 2.13 -13.13
N CYS A 65 -6.66 1.00 -13.63
CA CYS A 65 -7.17 -0.32 -13.26
C CYS A 65 -7.03 -0.61 -11.75
N ILE A 66 -5.88 -0.26 -11.15
CA ILE A 66 -5.69 -0.39 -9.69
C ILE A 66 -6.63 0.53 -8.91
N VAL A 67 -6.80 1.78 -9.35
CA VAL A 67 -7.70 2.73 -8.69
C VAL A 67 -9.15 2.25 -8.79
N ALA A 68 -9.58 1.80 -9.98
CA ALA A 68 -10.92 1.24 -10.18
C ALA A 68 -11.14 0.00 -9.30
N TYR A 69 -10.17 -0.91 -9.25
CA TYR A 69 -10.19 -2.05 -8.34
C TYR A 69 -10.30 -1.59 -6.88
N GLY A 70 -9.47 -0.65 -6.45
CA GLY A 70 -9.44 -0.15 -5.08
C GLY A 70 -10.76 0.51 -4.67
N VAL A 71 -11.34 1.34 -5.53
CA VAL A 71 -12.65 1.99 -5.28
C VAL A 71 -13.76 0.94 -5.24
N PHE A 72 -13.84 0.07 -6.25
CA PHE A 72 -14.89 -0.94 -6.33
C PHE A 72 -14.82 -1.93 -5.17
N SER A 73 -13.64 -2.47 -4.89
CA SER A 73 -13.43 -3.41 -3.78
C SER A 73 -13.70 -2.74 -2.42
N SER A 74 -13.25 -1.50 -2.20
CA SER A 74 -13.53 -0.79 -0.95
C SER A 74 -15.03 -0.52 -0.75
N PHE A 75 -15.75 -0.20 -1.83
CA PHE A 75 -17.20 0.00 -1.79
C PHE A 75 -17.93 -1.30 -1.46
N VAL A 76 -17.59 -2.41 -2.13
CA VAL A 76 -18.15 -3.74 -1.86
C VAL A 76 -17.87 -4.16 -0.41
N TYR A 77 -16.62 -4.02 0.05
CA TYR A 77 -16.25 -4.36 1.43
C TYR A 77 -16.95 -3.48 2.45
N PHE A 78 -17.17 -2.19 2.16
CA PHE A 78 -17.93 -1.32 3.05
C PHE A 78 -19.35 -1.85 3.27
N PHE A 79 -20.05 -2.30 2.22
CA PHE A 79 -21.37 -2.89 2.37
C PHE A 79 -21.35 -4.24 3.09
N ILE A 80 -20.38 -5.10 2.79
CA ILE A 80 -20.21 -6.36 3.51
C ILE A 80 -20.03 -6.07 5.00
N MET A 81 -19.15 -5.14 5.37
CA MET A 81 -18.91 -4.80 6.77
C MET A 81 -20.13 -4.10 7.41
N LYS A 82 -20.89 -3.31 6.67
CA LYS A 82 -22.09 -2.64 7.18
C LYS A 82 -23.24 -3.61 7.46
N TYR A 83 -23.46 -4.60 6.59
CA TYR A 83 -24.60 -5.51 6.68
C TYR A 83 -24.27 -6.85 7.35
N LEU A 84 -23.11 -7.45 7.04
CA LEU A 84 -22.66 -8.71 7.63
C LEU A 84 -21.76 -8.50 8.84
N GLY A 85 -21.07 -7.35 8.94
CA GLY A 85 -20.13 -7.10 10.04
C GLY A 85 -20.78 -7.09 11.42
N ALA A 86 -22.06 -6.74 11.53
CA ALA A 86 -22.78 -6.81 12.81
C ALA A 86 -22.89 -8.24 13.38
N TYR A 87 -22.84 -9.27 12.53
CA TYR A 87 -22.94 -10.68 12.94
C TYR A 87 -21.58 -11.32 13.24
N ILE A 88 -20.49 -10.72 12.77
CA ILE A 88 -19.16 -11.35 12.79
C ILE A 88 -18.18 -10.53 13.64
N VAL A 89 -18.26 -9.20 13.63
CA VAL A 89 -17.30 -8.30 14.28
C VAL A 89 -17.62 -8.16 15.76
N ILE A 90 -16.59 -8.27 16.60
CA ILE A 90 -16.69 -8.03 18.05
C ILE A 90 -17.23 -6.61 18.28
N PRO A 91 -18.33 -6.42 19.02
CA PRO A 91 -18.92 -5.11 19.23
C PRO A 91 -17.93 -4.19 19.96
N ASN A 92 -17.62 -3.05 19.34
CA ASN A 92 -16.71 -2.05 19.90
C ASN A 92 -17.08 -0.67 19.34
N VAL A 93 -16.98 0.36 20.20
CA VAL A 93 -17.23 1.77 19.85
C VAL A 93 -16.35 2.29 18.71
N ASN A 94 -15.19 1.66 18.49
CA ASN A 94 -14.21 2.07 17.48
C ASN A 94 -14.43 1.42 16.11
N ASN A 95 -15.36 0.46 15.97
CA ASN A 95 -15.49 -0.35 14.76
C ASN A 95 -15.72 0.46 13.48
N SER A 96 -16.69 1.37 13.49
CA SER A 96 -17.02 2.18 12.30
C SER A 96 -15.82 3.02 11.84
N TYR A 97 -15.07 3.58 12.78
CA TYR A 97 -13.86 4.34 12.50
C TYR A 97 -12.77 3.45 11.92
N LEU A 98 -12.50 2.31 12.53
CA LEU A 98 -11.46 1.37 12.10
C LEU A 98 -11.73 0.81 10.71
N ILE A 99 -12.99 0.45 10.42
CA ILE A 99 -13.40 -0.03 9.10
C ILE A 99 -13.07 1.01 8.03
N VAL A 100 -13.52 2.25 8.22
CA VAL A 100 -13.29 3.33 7.24
C VAL A 100 -11.80 3.60 7.05
N VAL A 101 -11.05 3.77 8.14
CA VAL A 101 -9.60 4.05 8.06
C VAL A 101 -8.85 2.91 7.40
N PHE A 102 -9.17 1.66 7.73
CA PHE A 102 -8.49 0.52 7.10
C PHE A 102 -8.85 0.32 5.63
N LEU A 103 -10.07 0.65 5.20
CA LEU A 103 -10.41 0.66 3.78
C LEU A 103 -9.61 1.72 3.03
N ILE A 104 -9.45 2.92 3.60
CA ILE A 104 -8.59 3.97 3.02
C ILE A 104 -7.13 3.50 2.96
N VAL A 105 -6.62 2.90 4.05
CA VAL A 105 -5.27 2.32 4.09
C VAL A 105 -5.10 1.26 3.01
N ALA A 106 -6.07 0.36 2.85
CA ALA A 106 -6.02 -0.70 1.86
C ALA A 106 -5.98 -0.13 0.44
N PHE A 107 -6.81 0.88 0.16
CA PHE A 107 -6.81 1.60 -1.11
C PHE A 107 -5.44 2.23 -1.43
N VAL A 108 -4.86 2.98 -0.48
CA VAL A 108 -3.53 3.58 -0.65
C VAL A 108 -2.46 2.51 -0.86
N LYS A 109 -2.52 1.41 -0.09
CA LYS A 109 -1.62 0.27 -0.24
C LYS A 109 -1.68 -0.38 -1.63
N CYS A 110 -2.88 -0.49 -2.22
CA CYS A 110 -3.02 -1.01 -3.59
C CYS A 110 -2.24 -0.17 -4.60
N ILE A 111 -2.33 1.16 -4.48
CA ILE A 111 -1.62 2.10 -5.36
C ILE A 111 -0.11 2.04 -5.10
N ASN A 112 0.30 1.99 -3.84
CA ASN A 112 1.71 1.85 -3.45
C ASN A 112 2.32 0.56 -3.99
N GLY A 113 1.61 -0.56 -3.89
CA GLY A 113 2.03 -1.86 -4.42
C GLY A 113 2.24 -1.82 -5.93
N GLY A 114 1.27 -1.29 -6.67
CA GLY A 114 1.37 -1.14 -8.12
C GLY A 114 2.51 -0.23 -8.57
N THR A 115 2.67 0.92 -7.92
CA THR A 115 3.73 1.89 -8.24
C THR A 115 5.11 1.31 -7.92
N THR A 116 5.23 0.60 -6.80
CA THR A 116 6.46 -0.09 -6.41
C THR A 116 6.84 -1.15 -7.45
N ALA A 117 5.89 -1.96 -7.90
CA ALA A 117 6.14 -2.97 -8.94
C ALA A 117 6.64 -2.34 -10.25
N ILE A 118 6.06 -1.21 -10.67
CA ILE A 118 6.51 -0.47 -11.86
C ILE A 118 7.94 0.04 -11.70
N ILE A 119 8.29 0.61 -10.54
CA ILE A 119 9.65 1.12 -10.28
C ILE A 119 10.67 -0.03 -10.23
N GLN A 120 10.33 -1.11 -9.54
CA GLN A 120 11.21 -2.27 -9.40
C GLN A 120 11.43 -2.99 -10.73
N SER A 121 10.43 -3.04 -11.61
CA SER A 121 10.57 -3.68 -12.92
C SER A 121 11.61 -3.00 -13.82
N GLN A 122 11.98 -1.75 -13.54
CA GLN A 122 13.05 -1.03 -14.24
C GLN A 122 14.45 -1.26 -13.63
N GLY A 123 14.55 -2.11 -12.61
CA GLY A 123 15.78 -2.40 -11.89
C GLY A 123 16.17 -1.33 -10.86
N TYR A 124 15.29 -0.40 -10.49
CA TYR A 124 15.54 0.60 -9.44
C TYR A 124 15.15 0.10 -8.03
N TYR A 125 15.59 -1.11 -7.66
CA TYR A 125 15.27 -1.71 -6.36
C TYR A 125 15.72 -0.85 -5.16
N LYS A 126 16.81 -0.08 -5.31
CA LYS A 126 17.33 0.81 -4.27
C LYS A 126 16.32 1.89 -3.85
N ILE A 127 15.51 2.41 -4.77
CA ILE A 127 14.50 3.43 -4.46
C ILE A 127 13.45 2.86 -3.51
N GLY A 128 12.93 1.66 -3.79
CA GLY A 128 11.97 1.00 -2.90
C GLY A 128 12.55 0.70 -1.52
N LEU A 129 13.84 0.33 -1.47
CA LEU A 129 14.55 0.06 -0.22
C LEU A 129 14.73 1.33 0.63
N TYR A 130 15.13 2.45 0.03
CA TYR A 130 15.25 3.73 0.76
C TYR A 130 13.90 4.22 1.29
N ILE A 131 12.84 4.13 0.49
CA ILE A 131 11.48 4.49 0.92
C ILE A 131 11.06 3.62 2.12
N SER A 132 11.36 2.32 2.08
CA SER A 132 11.06 1.39 3.17
C SER A 132 11.77 1.78 4.47
N TYR A 133 13.05 2.18 4.41
CA TYR A 133 13.77 2.66 5.59
C TYR A 133 13.16 3.93 6.18
N VAL A 134 12.83 4.92 5.33
CA VAL A 134 12.16 6.15 5.78
C VAL A 134 10.83 5.81 6.47
N CYS A 135 10.03 4.92 5.87
CA CYS A 135 8.77 4.49 6.45
C CYS A 135 8.95 3.81 7.82
N ILE A 136 9.96 2.95 7.98
CA ILE A 136 10.23 2.28 9.27
C ILE A 136 10.63 3.30 10.33
N ILE A 137 11.57 4.20 10.01
CA ILE A 137 12.08 5.24 10.93
C ILE A 137 10.95 6.15 11.39
N ILE A 138 10.00 6.49 10.52
CA ILE A 138 8.84 7.32 10.88
C ILE A 138 7.79 6.50 11.64
N SER A 139 7.57 5.24 11.25
CA SER A 139 6.49 4.42 11.80
C SER A 139 6.64 4.18 13.30
N ILE A 140 7.85 3.89 13.78
CA ILE A 140 8.10 3.53 15.19
C ILE A 140 7.75 4.68 16.16
N PRO A 141 8.30 5.90 16.01
CA PRO A 141 8.00 7.01 16.92
C PRO A 141 6.55 7.46 16.79
N VAL A 142 6.03 7.57 15.56
CA VAL A 142 4.64 8.01 15.34
C VAL A 142 3.65 7.02 15.96
N MET A 143 3.91 5.71 15.84
CA MET A 143 3.09 4.67 16.46
C MET A 143 3.08 4.81 17.98
N TYR A 144 4.24 5.00 18.61
CA TYR A 144 4.34 5.17 20.05
C TYR A 144 3.50 6.36 20.55
N PHE A 145 3.67 7.55 19.95
CA PHE A 145 2.95 8.74 20.38
C PHE A 145 1.45 8.66 20.13
N LEU A 146 1.03 8.24 18.93
CA LEU A 146 -0.39 8.20 18.57
C LEU A 146 -1.14 7.12 19.33
N VAL A 147 -0.57 5.93 19.53
CA VAL A 147 -1.21 4.86 20.30
C VAL A 147 -1.32 5.23 21.77
N LYS A 148 -0.31 5.89 22.35
CA LYS A 148 -0.38 6.37 23.73
C LYS A 148 -1.50 7.39 23.95
N MET A 149 -1.77 8.27 22.97
CA MET A 149 -2.79 9.32 23.09
C MET A 149 -4.20 8.87 22.68
N HIS A 150 -4.32 8.06 21.62
CA HIS A 150 -5.59 7.74 20.96
C HIS A 150 -5.89 6.24 20.90
N GLY A 151 -5.08 5.41 21.58
CA GLY A 151 -5.21 3.96 21.58
C GLY A 151 -5.19 3.38 20.17
N VAL A 152 -6.19 2.55 19.88
CA VAL A 152 -6.32 1.82 18.61
C VAL A 152 -6.58 2.72 17.41
N LYS A 153 -7.26 3.86 17.60
CA LYS A 153 -7.43 4.86 16.54
C LYS A 153 -6.09 5.44 16.12
N GLY A 154 -5.21 5.67 17.10
CA GLY A 154 -3.85 6.14 16.88
C GLY A 154 -3.01 5.15 16.08
N ALA A 155 -3.18 3.85 16.32
CA ALA A 155 -2.53 2.83 15.52
C ALA A 155 -2.97 2.91 14.06
N ALA A 156 -4.27 2.88 13.79
CA ALA A 156 -4.81 2.97 12.42
C ALA A 156 -4.37 4.24 11.67
N MET A 157 -4.36 5.39 12.37
CA MET A 157 -3.86 6.65 11.79
C MET A 157 -2.38 6.63 11.48
N THR A 158 -1.56 6.00 12.33
CA THR A 158 -0.13 5.85 12.05
C THR A 158 0.09 5.09 10.74
N ILE A 159 -0.67 4.01 10.53
CA ILE A 159 -0.60 3.23 9.30
C ILE A 159 -0.94 4.11 8.09
N LEU A 160 -2.03 4.87 8.18
CA LEU A 160 -2.46 5.77 7.11
C LEU A 160 -1.41 6.83 6.78
N ILE A 161 -0.80 7.44 7.81
CA ILE A 161 0.26 8.45 7.63
C ILE A 161 1.47 7.84 6.93
N VAL A 162 1.95 6.69 7.40
CA VAL A 162 3.13 6.02 6.83
C VAL A 162 2.87 5.61 5.37
N GLU A 163 1.70 5.06 5.06
CA GLU A 163 1.35 4.68 3.69
C GLU A 163 1.19 5.90 2.78
N SER A 164 0.69 7.03 3.31
CA SER A 164 0.58 8.29 2.58
C SER A 164 1.95 8.90 2.27
N ILE A 165 2.90 8.84 3.22
CA ILE A 165 4.29 9.26 3.01
C ILE A 165 4.95 8.36 1.95
N SER A 166 4.77 7.04 2.05
CA SER A 166 5.24 6.07 1.06
C SER A 166 4.72 6.41 -0.33
N PHE A 167 3.43 6.72 -0.46
CA PHE A 167 2.80 7.11 -1.72
C PHE A 167 3.45 8.35 -2.35
N ILE A 168 3.67 9.41 -1.56
CA ILE A 168 4.31 10.64 -2.03
C ILE A 168 5.74 10.34 -2.52
N LEU A 169 6.52 9.58 -1.74
CA LEU A 169 7.89 9.23 -2.11
C LEU A 169 7.96 8.35 -3.36
N LEU A 170 7.02 7.40 -3.52
CA LEU A 170 6.92 6.56 -4.71
C LEU A 170 6.55 7.38 -5.95
N LEU A 171 5.60 8.32 -5.84
CA LEU A 171 5.28 9.24 -6.92
C LEU A 171 6.50 10.08 -7.32
N CYS A 172 7.20 10.67 -6.35
CA CYS A 172 8.44 11.40 -6.61
C CYS A 172 9.48 10.51 -7.31
N GLY A 173 9.67 9.27 -6.84
CA GLY A 173 10.58 8.29 -7.45
C GLY A 173 10.21 7.99 -8.90
N PHE A 174 8.93 7.79 -9.19
CA PHE A 174 8.44 7.58 -10.56
C PHE A 174 8.74 8.76 -11.48
N PHE A 175 8.48 10.00 -11.04
CA PHE A 175 8.77 11.19 -11.84
C PHE A 175 10.27 11.41 -12.08
N VAL A 176 11.10 11.10 -11.08
CA VAL A 176 12.56 11.17 -11.21
C VAL A 176 13.05 10.17 -12.26
N ILE A 177 12.59 8.92 -12.23
CA ILE A 177 12.97 7.89 -13.22
C ILE A 177 12.57 8.31 -14.63
N LYS A 178 11.37 8.88 -14.80
CA LYS A 178 10.89 9.36 -16.11
C LYS A 178 11.76 10.48 -16.69
N LYS A 179 12.36 11.33 -15.83
CA LYS A 179 13.27 12.42 -16.25
C LYS A 179 14.71 11.96 -16.47
N MET A 180 15.09 10.77 -16.02
CA MET A 180 16.43 10.24 -16.25
C MET A 180 16.65 9.86 -17.71
N PRO A 181 17.88 10.04 -18.25
CA PRO A 181 18.19 9.63 -19.61
C PRO A 181 17.97 8.13 -19.81
N PRO A 182 17.51 7.70 -21.01
CA PRO A 182 17.20 6.31 -21.28
C PRO A 182 18.37 5.41 -20.90
N LYS A 183 18.12 4.39 -20.06
CA LYS A 183 19.13 3.34 -19.85
C LYS A 183 19.35 2.66 -21.21
N LYS A 184 20.59 2.67 -21.71
CA LYS A 184 21.02 1.79 -22.80
C LYS A 184 20.98 0.35 -22.29
N PHE A 185 19.82 -0.31 -22.33
CA PHE A 185 19.67 -1.67 -21.80
C PHE A 185 19.31 -2.71 -22.86
N PHE A 186 19.59 -2.43 -24.14
CA PHE A 186 19.27 -3.35 -25.23
C PHE A 186 20.35 -3.47 -26.32
N ASP A 187 21.63 -3.19 -26.03
CA ASP A 187 22.73 -3.45 -26.97
C ASP A 187 23.46 -4.79 -26.75
N ILE A 188 22.99 -5.64 -25.81
CA ILE A 188 23.69 -6.91 -25.49
C ILE A 188 22.99 -8.14 -26.10
N TYR A 189 21.75 -8.04 -26.59
CA TYR A 189 21.01 -9.22 -27.11
C TYR A 189 20.70 -9.18 -28.62
N THR A 190 21.19 -8.18 -29.36
CA THR A 190 21.00 -8.07 -30.81
C THR A 190 22.27 -8.32 -31.63
N ARG A 191 23.34 -8.87 -31.02
CA ARG A 191 24.57 -9.22 -31.74
C ARG A 191 24.70 -10.68 -32.18
N ASP A 192 23.77 -11.55 -31.78
CA ASP A 192 23.76 -12.95 -32.23
C ASP A 192 22.35 -13.31 -32.70
N HIS A 193 22.02 -13.00 -33.96
CA HIS A 193 21.19 -13.77 -34.88
C HIS A 193 21.18 -13.13 -36.26
#